data_AF-A0A350DNI2-F1
#
_entry.id   AF-A0A350DNI2-F1
#
_cell.length_a   1.000
_cell.length_b   1.000
_cell.length_c   1.000
_cell.angle_alpha   90.00
_cell.angle_beta   90.00
_cell.angle_gamma   90.00
#
_symmetry.space_group_name_H-M   'P 1'
#
loop_
_entity.id
_entity.type
_entity.pdbx_description
1 polymer ?
#
loop_
_entity_poly.entity_id
_entity_poly.type
_entity_poly.pdbx_seq_one_letter_code
_entity_poly.pdbx_strand_id
1 'polypeptide(L)'
;MKPINYDLIVCIVSLIAGFFMFIKIGAFNRRSYTPLIFAMVICSGILYWSALLLVTYAAIYHIPSWLDINTEWFGTWGYTASRILNGVCWLLTLIALNWCLPTIRRLKNK
;
A
#
# COMPACT_ATOMS: atom_id res chain seq x y z
N MET A 1 -16.61 -5.87 -14.66
CA MET A 1 -15.15 -5.64 -14.50
C MET A 1 -14.51 -6.92 -13.99
N LYS A 2 -13.31 -7.29 -14.47
CA LYS A 2 -12.59 -8.48 -13.97
C LYS A 2 -12.04 -8.19 -12.55
N PRO A 3 -12.02 -9.16 -11.62
CA PRO A 3 -11.55 -8.97 -10.23
C PRO A 3 -10.15 -8.34 -10.14
N ILE A 4 -9.26 -8.71 -11.06
CA ILE A 4 -7.91 -8.14 -11.18
C ILE A 4 -7.86 -6.61 -11.37
N ASN A 5 -8.92 -6.00 -11.92
CA ASN A 5 -9.02 -4.55 -12.03
C ASN A 5 -9.21 -3.89 -10.67
N TYR A 6 -9.94 -4.54 -9.75
CA TYR A 6 -10.11 -4.06 -8.38
C TYR A 6 -8.80 -4.18 -7.59
N ASP A 7 -8.06 -5.29 -7.78
CA ASP A 7 -6.72 -5.45 -7.20
C ASP A 7 -5.79 -4.31 -7.61
N LEU A 8 -5.82 -3.94 -8.89
CA LEU A 8 -5.02 -2.82 -9.42
C LEU A 8 -5.39 -1.50 -8.72
N ILE A 9 -6.68 -1.19 -8.62
CA ILE A 9 -7.17 0.03 -7.96
C ILE A 9 -6.72 0.06 -6.50
N VAL A 10 -6.88 -1.04 -5.76
CA VAL A 10 -6.48 -1.13 -4.34
C VAL A 10 -4.98 -0.93 -4.18
N CYS A 11 -4.16 -1.50 -5.06
CA CYS A 11 -2.71 -1.31 -5.02
C CYS A 11 -2.33 0.15 -5.26
N ILE A 12 -2.94 0.81 -6.26
CA ILE A 12 -2.70 2.23 -6.57
C ILE A 12 -3.09 3.11 -5.38
N VAL A 13 -4.29 2.93 -4.84
CA VAL A 13 -4.79 3.73 -3.70
C VAL A 13 -3.90 3.53 -2.46
N SER A 14 -3.51 2.29 -2.17
CA SER A 14 -2.66 1.97 -1.01
C SER A 14 -1.25 2.55 -1.14
N LEU A 15 -0.69 2.58 -2.36
CA LEU A 15 0.58 3.24 -2.66
C LEU A 15 0.51 4.75 -2.48
N ILE A 16 -0.51 5.40 -3.06
CA ILE A 16 -0.71 6.85 -2.94
C ILE A 16 -0.81 7.23 -1.45
N ALA A 17 -1.58 6.48 -0.66
CA ALA A 17 -1.69 6.71 0.77
C ALA A 17 -0.35 6.53 1.51
N GLY A 18 0.42 5.50 1.16
CA GLY A 18 1.76 5.26 1.71
C GLY A 18 2.73 6.40 1.40
N PHE A 19 2.81 6.82 0.15
CA PHE A 19 3.66 7.94 -0.29
C PHE A 19 3.25 9.26 0.36
N PHE A 20 1.95 9.54 0.44
CA PHE A 20 1.44 10.72 1.13
C PHE A 20 1.90 10.76 2.59
N MET A 21 1.78 9.63 3.30
CA MET A 21 2.25 9.52 4.68
C MET A 21 3.77 9.61 4.82
N PHE A 22 4.52 9.05 3.88
CA PHE A 22 5.98 9.14 3.83
C PHE A 22 6.45 10.60 3.74
N ILE A 23 5.82 11.39 2.87
CA ILE A 23 6.07 12.83 2.73
C ILE A 23 5.63 13.58 4.00
N LYS A 24 4.43 13.29 4.51
CA LYS A 24 3.83 13.97 5.66
C LYS A 24 4.63 13.81 6.95
N ILE A 25 5.20 12.63 7.17
CA ILE A 25 6.06 12.37 8.34
C ILE A 25 7.38 13.16 8.25
N GLY A 26 7.69 13.72 7.09
CA GLY A 26 8.86 14.57 6.91
C GLY A 26 10.11 13.74 6.74
N ALA A 27 10.05 12.62 6.01
CA ALA A 27 11.22 11.81 5.69
C ALA A 27 12.38 12.64 5.09
N PHE A 28 12.06 13.74 4.40
CA PHE A 28 13.02 14.68 3.82
C PHE A 28 13.31 15.92 4.67
N ASN A 29 12.63 16.10 5.81
CA ASN A 29 12.76 17.29 6.64
C ASN A 29 13.61 16.99 7.89
N ARG A 30 14.88 17.41 7.87
CA ARG A 30 15.83 17.24 8.99
C ARG A 30 15.35 17.86 10.32
N ARG A 31 14.42 18.83 10.28
CA ARG A 31 13.86 19.47 11.49
C ARG A 31 12.74 18.68 12.15
N SER A 32 12.18 17.68 11.48
CA SER A 32 11.09 16.87 12.00
C SER A 32 11.63 15.55 12.55
N TYR A 33 11.42 15.30 13.85
CA TYR A 33 11.73 13.98 14.40
C TYR A 33 10.75 12.95 13.86
N THR A 34 11.30 11.90 13.28
CA THR A 34 10.60 10.72 12.81
C THR A 34 11.23 9.50 13.47
N PRO A 35 10.48 8.73 14.28
CA PRO A 35 11.01 7.49 14.82
C PRO A 35 11.29 6.51 13.67
N LEU A 36 12.47 5.90 13.70
CA LEU A 36 12.97 5.03 12.63
C LEU A 36 12.04 3.84 12.34
N ILE A 37 11.35 3.34 13.37
CA ILE A 37 10.33 2.28 13.25
C ILE A 37 9.20 2.72 12.30
N PHE A 38 8.70 3.96 12.41
CA PHE A 38 7.60 4.43 11.55
C PHE A 38 8.05 4.59 10.10
N ALA A 39 9.29 5.05 9.89
CA ALA A 39 9.86 5.12 8.55
C ALA A 39 10.01 3.72 7.94
N MET A 40 10.50 2.73 8.70
CA MET A 40 10.61 1.34 8.25
C MET A 40 9.26 0.71 7.89
N VAL A 41 8.23 0.91 8.71
CA VAL A 41 6.87 0.42 8.44
C VAL A 41 6.31 1.02 7.15
N ILE A 42 6.54 2.32 6.92
CA ILE A 42 6.04 2.99 5.72
C ILE A 42 6.80 2.55 4.47
N CYS A 43 8.14 2.49 4.53
CA CYS A 43 8.95 2.01 3.43
C CYS A 43 8.62 0.56 3.06
N SER A 44 8.50 -0.33 4.04
CA SER A 44 8.15 -1.73 3.80
C SER A 44 6.76 -1.87 3.17
N GLY A 45 5.77 -1.12 3.64
CA GLY A 45 4.45 -1.10 3.01
C GLY A 45 4.45 -0.54 1.59
N ILE A 46 5.19 0.53 1.31
CA ILE A 46 5.34 1.06 -0.06
C ILE A 46 5.96 0.01 -0.98
N LEU A 47 7.03 -0.67 -0.55
CA LEU A 47 7.66 -1.75 -1.33
C LEU A 47 6.70 -2.91 -1.57
N TYR A 48 5.98 -3.34 -0.54
CA TYR A 48 4.97 -4.40 -0.62
C TYR A 48 3.89 -4.06 -1.67
N TRP A 49 3.27 -2.90 -1.56
CA TRP A 49 2.22 -2.49 -2.51
C TRP A 49 2.76 -2.21 -3.91
N SER A 50 4.02 -1.79 -4.04
CA SER A 50 4.69 -1.60 -5.35
C SER A 50 4.90 -2.92 -6.06
N ALA A 51 5.36 -3.95 -5.32
CA ALA A 51 5.53 -5.30 -5.87
C ALA A 51 4.18 -5.88 -6.32
N LEU A 52 3.13 -5.73 -5.51
CA LEU A 52 1.78 -6.17 -5.88
C LEU A 52 1.23 -5.42 -7.09
N LEU A 53 1.45 -4.11 -7.17
CA LEU A 53 1.05 -3.31 -8.32
C LEU A 53 1.74 -3.81 -9.59
N LEU A 54 3.06 -4.04 -9.55
CA LEU A 54 3.83 -4.53 -10.69
C LEU A 54 3.32 -5.89 -11.17
N VAL A 55 3.10 -6.84 -10.26
CA VAL A 55 2.55 -8.17 -10.59
C VAL A 55 1.17 -8.06 -11.23
N THR A 56 0.30 -7.21 -10.69
CA THR A 56 -1.07 -7.02 -11.19
C THR A 56 -1.07 -6.34 -12.55
N TYR A 57 -0.22 -5.33 -12.75
CA TYR A 57 -0.05 -4.62 -14.01
C TYR A 57 0.55 -5.52 -15.10
N ALA A 58 1.60 -6.28 -14.77
CA ALA A 58 2.23 -7.22 -15.69
C ALA A 58 1.24 -8.31 -16.13
N ALA A 59 0.43 -8.82 -15.20
CA ALA A 59 -0.64 -9.74 -15.52
C ALA A 59 -1.61 -9.11 -16.52
N ILE A 60 -2.11 -7.89 -16.29
CA ILE A 60 -3.02 -7.21 -17.23
C ILE A 60 -2.37 -6.98 -18.61
N TYR A 61 -1.08 -6.65 -18.67
CA TYR A 61 -0.39 -6.24 -19.89
C TYR A 61 0.05 -7.41 -20.79
N HIS A 62 0.48 -8.54 -20.22
CA HIS A 62 1.12 -9.63 -20.97
C HIS A 62 0.19 -10.77 -21.43
N ILE A 63 -1.13 -10.69 -21.23
CA ILE A 63 -2.03 -11.76 -21.69
C ILE A 63 -2.53 -11.47 -23.11
N PRO A 64 -2.20 -12.31 -24.11
CA PRO A 64 -2.83 -12.24 -25.41
C PRO A 64 -4.31 -12.62 -25.31
N SER A 65 -5.17 -11.89 -26.03
CA SER A 65 -6.64 -12.00 -26.02
C SER A 65 -7.21 -13.38 -26.38
N TRP A 66 -6.39 -14.29 -26.91
CA TRP A 66 -6.76 -15.68 -27.22
C TRP A 66 -6.56 -16.66 -26.07
N LEU A 67 -5.89 -16.26 -24.97
CA LEU A 67 -5.62 -17.12 -23.83
C LEU A 67 -6.79 -16.95 -22.85
N ASP A 68 -7.95 -17.46 -23.28
CA ASP A 68 -9.24 -17.12 -22.69
C ASP A 68 -9.60 -18.01 -21.48
N ILE A 69 -9.97 -17.31 -20.40
CA ILE A 69 -11.05 -17.59 -19.44
C ILE A 69 -10.90 -18.66 -18.35
N ASN A 70 -10.06 -19.69 -18.45
CA ASN A 70 -10.06 -20.77 -17.43
C ASN A 70 -8.83 -20.86 -16.50
N THR A 71 -7.86 -19.95 -16.60
CA THR A 71 -6.75 -19.92 -15.65
C THR A 71 -7.19 -19.22 -14.36
N GLU A 72 -7.45 -20.03 -13.32
CA GLU A 72 -7.78 -19.66 -11.93
C GLU A 72 -6.89 -18.57 -11.32
N TRP A 73 -5.77 -18.27 -11.96
CA TRP A 73 -4.84 -17.19 -11.65
C TRP A 73 -5.41 -15.78 -11.87
N PHE A 74 -6.47 -15.60 -12.68
CA PHE A 74 -7.04 -14.28 -13.02
C PHE A 74 -8.03 -13.68 -12.01
N GLY A 75 -7.73 -13.89 -10.74
CA GLY A 75 -8.47 -13.27 -9.65
C GLY A 75 -9.75 -14.05 -9.33
N THR A 76 -9.64 -15.01 -8.43
CA THR A 76 -10.80 -15.45 -7.68
C THR A 76 -11.24 -14.32 -6.76
N TRP A 77 -12.56 -14.13 -6.61
CA TRP A 77 -13.11 -13.09 -5.74
C TRP A 77 -12.60 -13.20 -4.29
N GLY A 78 -12.27 -14.41 -3.82
CA GLY A 78 -11.64 -14.61 -2.50
C GLY A 78 -10.24 -13.99 -2.39
N TYR A 79 -9.43 -14.11 -3.45
CA TYR A 79 -8.11 -13.47 -3.51
C TYR A 79 -8.22 -11.94 -3.52
N THR A 80 -9.09 -11.40 -4.39
CA THR A 80 -9.36 -9.96 -4.47
C THR A 80 -9.92 -9.41 -3.15
N ALA A 81 -10.86 -10.11 -2.51
CA ALA A 81 -11.40 -9.71 -1.21
C ALA A 81 -10.32 -9.66 -0.12
N SER A 82 -9.40 -10.64 -0.12
CA SER A 82 -8.27 -10.67 0.82
C SER A 82 -7.32 -9.48 0.61
N ARG A 83 -7.05 -9.10 -0.65
CA ARG A 83 -6.26 -7.90 -0.96
C ARG A 83 -6.94 -6.61 -0.57
N ILE A 84 -8.27 -6.50 -0.78
CA ILE A 84 -9.06 -5.35 -0.31
C ILE A 84 -8.96 -5.23 1.21
N LEU A 85 -9.17 -6.33 1.94
CA LEU A 85 -9.06 -6.35 3.39
C LEU A 85 -7.65 -5.91 3.86
N ASN A 86 -6.60 -6.43 3.21
CA ASN A 86 -5.23 -6.02 3.51
C ASN A 86 -5.00 -4.52 3.22
N GLY A 87 -5.59 -4.00 2.14
CA GLY A 87 -5.61 -2.56 1.84
C GLY A 87 -6.26 -1.73 2.93
N VAL A 88 -7.40 -2.18 3.46
CA VAL A 88 -8.08 -1.54 4.59
C VAL A 88 -7.20 -1.56 5.84
N CYS A 89 -6.60 -2.70 6.19
CA CYS A 89 -5.67 -2.82 7.33
C CYS A 89 -4.45 -1.90 7.19
N TRP A 90 -3.91 -1.77 5.97
CA TRP A 90 -2.83 -0.85 5.67
C TRP A 90 -3.23 0.61 5.91
N LEU A 91 -4.40 1.04 5.42
CA LEU A 91 -4.92 2.39 5.66
C LEU A 91 -5.14 2.67 7.15
N LEU A 92 -5.66 1.70 7.91
CA LEU A 92 -5.81 1.82 9.36
C LEU A 92 -4.46 1.98 10.06
N THR A 93 -3.44 1.25 9.61
CA THR A 93 -2.07 1.38 10.13
C THR A 93 -1.52 2.79 9.88
N LEU A 94 -1.69 3.32 8.67
CA LEU A 94 -1.30 4.69 8.33
C LEU A 94 -2.02 5.74 9.20
N ILE A 95 -3.32 5.55 9.45
CA ILE A 95 -4.10 6.42 10.35
C ILE A 95 -3.54 6.35 11.78
N ALA A 96 -3.28 5.15 12.30
CA ALA A 96 -2.72 4.96 13.63
C ALA A 96 -1.35 5.63 13.78
N LEU A 97 -0.47 5.48 12.78
CA LEU A 97 0.83 6.17 12.75
C LEU A 97 0.67 7.69 12.74
N ASN A 98 -0.28 8.22 11.95
CA ASN A 98 -0.57 9.64 11.89
C ASN A 98 -1.02 10.19 13.26
N TRP A 99 -1.80 9.42 14.02
CA TRP A 99 -2.27 9.80 15.35
C TRP A 99 -1.19 9.69 16.44
N CYS A 100 -0.29 8.71 16.33
CA CYS A 100 0.79 8.50 17.31
C CYS A 100 1.97 9.47 17.14
N LEU A 101 2.23 9.93 15.91
CA LEU A 101 3.37 10.79 15.57
C LEU A 101 3.45 12.09 16.41
N PRO A 102 2.37 12.86 16.63
CA PRO A 102 2.41 14.07 17.45
C PRO A 102 2.76 13.79 18.91
N THR A 103 2.22 12.71 19.48
CA THR A 103 2.45 12.30 20.87
C THR A 103 3.93 11.99 21.09
N ILE A 104 4.54 11.22 20.19
CA ILE A 104 5.97 10.88 20.26
C ILE A 104 6.86 12.12 20.09
N ARG A 105 6.50 13.03 19.16
CA ARG A 105 7.23 14.30 18.98
C ARG A 105 7.19 15.16 20.25
N ARG A 106 6.05 15.21 20.95
CA ARG A 106 5.92 15.94 22.22
C ARG A 106 6.76 15.32 23.33
N LEU A 107 6.85 13.99 23.40
CA LEU A 107 7.66 13.29 24.41
C LEU A 107 9.16 13.52 24.23
N LYS A 108 9.66 13.63 22.99
CA LYS A 108 11.09 13.87 22.73
C LYS A 108 11.52 15.33 22.90
N ASN A 109 10.60 16.28 22.75
CA ASN A 109 10.88 17.71 22.91
C ASN A 109 10.77 18.20 24.37
N LYS A 110 10.41 17.32 25.31
CA LYS A 110 10.50 17.55 26.76
C LYS A 110 11.82 16.99 27.27
#